data_AF-A0A4Y7PH74-F1
#
_entry.id   AF-A0A4Y7PH74-F1
#
_cell.length_a   1.000
_cell.length_b   1.000
_cell.length_c   1.000
_cell.angle_alpha   90.00
_cell.angle_beta   90.00
_cell.angle_gamma   90.00
#
_symmetry.space_group_name_H-M   'P 1'
#
loop_
_entity.id
_entity.type
_entity.pdbx_description
1 polymer ?
#
loop_
_entity_poly.entity_id
_entity_poly.type
_entity_poly.pdbx_seq_one_letter_code
_entity_poly.pdbx_strand_id
1 'polypeptide(L)'
;NRLDTKNRPNEVAAWLKNGRKLDVIPAIRDVSVFANQWREWWIVLQPPERVPSTAERWPLLRPMHADLDWQRTLRGGRNGLFILVLTLVWW
;
A
#
# COMPACT_ATOMS: atom_id res chain seq x y z
N ASN A 1 7.17 -4.29 -14.12
CA ASN A 1 7.23 -3.75 -12.75
C ASN A 1 5.83 -3.53 -12.18
N ARG A 2 5.47 -4.27 -11.12
CA ARG A 2 4.19 -4.15 -10.38
C ARG A 2 4.52 -4.21 -8.88
N LEU A 3 3.70 -3.57 -8.05
CA LEU A 3 3.75 -3.74 -6.60
C LEU A 3 3.31 -5.17 -6.21
N ASP A 4 3.82 -5.65 -5.07
CA ASP A 4 3.29 -6.85 -4.42
C ASP A 4 1.81 -6.65 -4.10
N THR A 5 1.04 -7.72 -4.16
CA THR A 5 -0.41 -7.73 -3.96
C THR A 5 -0.83 -8.35 -2.63
N LYS A 6 0.11 -8.86 -1.84
CA LYS A 6 -0.15 -9.39 -0.50
C LYS A 6 -0.79 -8.32 0.37
N ASN A 7 -1.90 -8.67 1.03
CA ASN A 7 -2.71 -7.79 1.88
C ASN A 7 -3.33 -6.57 1.18
N ARG A 8 -3.22 -6.46 -0.15
CA ARG A 8 -3.84 -5.36 -0.91
C ARG A 8 -5.37 -5.38 -0.70
N PRO A 9 -6.00 -4.24 -0.38
CA PRO A 9 -7.45 -4.20 -0.20
C PRO A 9 -8.22 -4.68 -1.44
N ASN A 10 -9.36 -5.32 -1.21
CA ASN A 10 -10.17 -5.91 -2.27
C ASN A 10 -10.73 -4.84 -3.23
N GLU A 11 -11.07 -3.67 -2.71
CA GLU A 11 -11.54 -2.50 -3.47
C GLU A 11 -10.47 -2.07 -4.49
N VAL A 12 -9.19 -2.07 -4.09
CA VAL A 12 -8.07 -1.76 -4.99
C VAL A 12 -7.94 -2.81 -6.07
N ALA A 13 -8.06 -4.10 -5.72
CA ALA A 13 -7.99 -5.20 -6.67
C ALA A 13 -9.14 -5.15 -7.69
N ALA A 14 -10.36 -4.88 -7.23
CA ALA A 14 -11.55 -4.74 -8.07
C ALA A 14 -11.43 -3.52 -9.01
N TRP A 15 -11.03 -2.36 -8.47
CA TRP A 15 -10.81 -1.15 -9.26
C TRP A 15 -9.73 -1.34 -10.34
N LEU A 16 -8.63 -2.03 -10.01
CA LEU A 16 -7.58 -2.38 -10.95
C LEU A 16 -8.07 -3.30 -12.07
N LYS A 17 -8.92 -4.28 -11.73
CA LYS A 17 -9.54 -5.21 -12.69
C LYS A 17 -10.55 -4.50 -13.60
N ASN A 18 -11.23 -3.46 -13.10
CA ASN A 18 -12.20 -2.65 -13.82
C ASN A 18 -11.59 -1.51 -14.64
N GLY A 19 -10.30 -1.63 -15.00
CA GLY A 19 -9.64 -0.72 -15.94
C GLY A 19 -9.02 0.53 -15.34
N ARG A 20 -9.06 0.72 -14.01
CA ARG A 20 -8.46 1.88 -13.31
C ARG A 20 -9.06 3.23 -13.73
N LYS A 21 -10.38 3.31 -13.79
CA LYS A 21 -11.08 4.57 -14.08
C LYS A 21 -10.76 5.59 -12.99
N LEU A 22 -9.93 6.59 -13.31
CA LEU A 22 -9.39 7.57 -12.33
C LEU A 22 -10.47 8.52 -11.81
N ASP A 23 -11.51 8.73 -12.60
CA ASP A 23 -12.73 9.48 -12.32
C ASP A 23 -13.73 8.70 -11.44
N VAL A 24 -13.48 7.41 -11.19
CA VAL A 24 -14.36 6.55 -10.40
C VAL A 24 -13.65 6.10 -9.13
N ILE A 25 -14.05 6.68 -8.01
CA ILE A 25 -13.63 6.23 -6.68
C ILE A 25 -14.46 4.99 -6.30
N PRO A 26 -13.84 3.87 -5.90
CA PRO A 26 -14.58 2.69 -5.49
C PRO A 26 -15.32 2.94 -4.17
N ALA A 27 -16.49 2.32 -4.00
CA ALA A 27 -17.24 2.40 -2.76
C ALA A 27 -16.51 1.67 -1.62
N ILE A 28 -16.04 2.42 -0.63
CA ILE A 28 -15.48 1.89 0.62
C ILE A 28 -16.62 1.83 1.64
N ARG A 29 -17.09 0.62 1.96
CA ARG A 29 -18.21 0.41 2.89
C ARG A 29 -17.81 0.63 4.35
N ASP A 30 -16.61 0.20 4.70
CA ASP A 30 -16.04 0.33 6.04
C ASP A 30 -14.63 0.91 5.92
N VAL A 31 -14.51 2.18 6.26
CA VAL A 31 -13.25 2.93 6.19
C VAL A 31 -12.21 2.36 7.15
N SER A 32 -12.63 1.87 8.32
CA SER A 32 -11.70 1.32 9.31
C SER A 32 -11.08 0.01 8.81
N VAL A 33 -11.89 -0.87 8.20
CA VAL A 33 -11.40 -2.11 7.59
C VAL A 33 -10.49 -1.79 6.40
N PHE A 34 -10.88 -0.86 5.53
CA PHE A 34 -10.04 -0.46 4.40
C PHE A 34 -8.70 0.11 4.87
N ALA A 35 -8.70 1.05 5.82
CA ALA A 35 -7.49 1.65 6.36
C ALA A 35 -6.57 0.62 7.03
N ASN A 36 -7.12 -0.36 7.74
CA ASN A 36 -6.35 -1.47 8.32
C ASN A 36 -5.69 -2.33 7.23
N GLN A 37 -6.44 -2.77 6.23
CA GLN A 37 -5.88 -3.57 5.12
C GLN A 37 -4.86 -2.77 4.32
N TRP A 38 -5.11 -1.48 4.09
CA TRP A 38 -4.20 -0.60 3.39
C TRP A 38 -2.86 -0.49 4.14
N ARG A 39 -2.89 -0.30 5.46
CA ARG A 39 -1.68 -0.28 6.31
C ARG A 39 -0.92 -1.60 6.23
N GLU A 40 -1.60 -2.73 6.30
CA GLU A 40 -0.98 -4.05 6.15
C GLU A 40 -0.32 -4.24 4.79
N TRP A 41 -0.96 -3.75 3.72
CA TRP A 41 -0.35 -3.74 2.38
C TRP A 41 0.89 -2.86 2.33
N TRP A 42 0.82 -1.65 2.90
CA TRP A 42 1.95 -0.72 2.93
C TRP A 42 3.14 -1.27 3.74
N ILE A 43 2.88 -1.94 4.86
CA ILE A 43 3.89 -2.63 5.69
C ILE A 43 4.64 -3.69 4.88
N VAL A 44 3.94 -4.51 4.08
CA VAL A 44 4.59 -5.54 3.23
C VAL A 44 5.57 -4.92 2.22
N LEU A 45 5.25 -3.72 1.73
CA LEU A 45 6.03 -3.02 0.74
C LEU A 45 7.23 -2.27 1.35
N GLN A 46 7.28 -2.07 2.67
CA GLN A 46 8.39 -1.37 3.30
C GLN A 46 9.69 -2.18 3.30
N PRO A 47 10.84 -1.48 3.34
CA PRO A 47 12.10 -2.05 3.82
C PRO A 47 11.89 -2.72 5.20
N PRO A 48 12.44 -3.92 5.44
CA PRO A 48 12.28 -4.63 6.70
C PRO A 48 12.69 -3.82 7.93
N GLU A 49 13.71 -2.97 7.80
CA GLU A 49 14.25 -2.11 8.86
C GLU A 49 13.24 -1.05 9.34
N ARG A 50 12.22 -0.76 8.52
CA ARG A 50 11.13 0.14 8.89
C ARG A 50 9.99 -0.57 9.62
N VAL A 51 9.98 -1.90 9.68
CA VAL A 51 8.89 -2.65 10.29
C VAL A 51 9.28 -3.05 11.72
N PRO A 52 8.50 -2.66 12.75
CA PRO A 52 8.74 -3.11 14.11
C PRO A 52 8.77 -4.64 14.23
N SER A 53 9.64 -5.16 15.09
CA SER A 53 9.71 -6.59 15.42
C SER A 53 8.63 -7.02 16.44
N THR A 54 7.86 -6.07 16.96
CA THR A 54 6.74 -6.27 17.88
C THR A 54 5.51 -6.82 17.17
N ALA A 55 4.56 -7.38 17.94
CA ALA A 55 3.25 -7.80 17.43
C ALA A 55 2.49 -6.64 16.76
N GLU A 56 2.61 -5.44 17.31
CA GLU A 56 2.12 -4.22 16.68
C GLU A 56 3.16 -3.74 15.65
N ARG A 57 2.81 -3.83 14.36
CA ARG A 57 3.71 -3.50 13.23
C ARG A 57 3.51 -2.08 12.70
N TRP A 58 2.64 -1.31 13.34
CA TRP A 58 2.30 0.06 12.98
C TRP A 58 2.33 0.96 14.23
N PRO A 59 2.89 2.19 14.18
CA PRO A 59 3.47 2.86 13.03
C PRO A 59 4.84 2.29 12.62
N LEU A 60 5.20 2.54 11.36
CA LEU A 60 6.52 2.17 10.83
C LEU A 60 7.64 2.97 11.51
N LEU A 61 8.78 2.32 11.73
CA LEU A 61 10.00 2.92 12.25
C LEU A 61 10.60 3.93 11.26
N ARG A 62 11.34 4.90 11.80
CA ARG A 62 12.11 5.92 11.06
C ARG A 62 13.60 5.82 11.41
N PRO A 63 14.32 4.78 10.96
CA PRO A 63 15.74 4.62 11.26
C PRO A 63 16.55 5.75 10.61
N MET A 64 17.47 6.37 11.36
CA MET A 64 18.29 7.50 10.88
C MET A 64 19.49 7.09 10.01
N HIS A 65 20.00 5.87 10.17
CA HIS A 65 21.27 5.43 9.58
C HIS A 65 21.17 4.06 8.89
N ALA A 66 19.99 3.68 8.41
CA ALA A 66 19.80 2.42 7.71
C ALA A 66 19.96 2.62 6.19
N ASP A 67 20.76 1.75 5.56
CA ASP A 67 20.73 1.56 4.12
C ASP A 67 19.44 0.82 3.74
N LEU A 68 18.38 1.59 3.53
CA LEU A 68 17.04 1.05 3.28
C LEU A 68 16.90 0.51 1.85
N ASP A 69 16.58 -0.77 1.72
CA ASP A 69 16.24 -1.38 0.43
C ASP A 69 14.80 -1.04 0.00
N TRP A 70 14.67 -0.12 -0.95
CA TRP A 70 13.40 0.33 -1.49
C TRP A 70 12.92 -0.46 -2.73
N GLN A 71 13.58 -1.54 -3.14
CA GLN A 71 13.25 -2.26 -4.38
C GLN A 71 11.78 -2.71 -4.48
N ARG A 72 11.11 -2.97 -3.35
CA ARG A 72 9.70 -3.39 -3.31
C ARG A 72 8.71 -2.27 -3.69
N THR A 73 9.05 -1.02 -3.38
CA THR A 73 8.21 0.17 -3.68
C THR A 73 8.70 0.99 -4.84
N LEU A 74 9.97 0.85 -5.25
CA LEU A 74 10.55 1.42 -6.47
C LEU A 74 10.02 0.73 -7.74
N ARG A 75 8.69 0.69 -7.86
CA ARG A 75 7.96 0.16 -9.00
C ARG A 75 7.29 1.33 -9.67
N GLY A 76 7.77 1.68 -10.86
CA GLY A 76 7.14 2.69 -11.72
C GLY A 76 6.01 2.14 -12.60
N GLY A 77 5.45 3.01 -13.43
CA GLY A 77 4.44 2.67 -14.43
C GLY A 77 3.02 2.50 -13.88
N ARG A 78 2.13 2.00 -14.75
CA ARG A 78 0.67 1.93 -14.51
C ARG A 78 0.24 1.09 -13.30
N ASN A 79 1.12 0.24 -12.77
CA ASN A 79 0.86 -0.63 -11.62
C ASN A 79 1.87 -0.43 -10.47
N GLY A 80 2.48 0.75 -10.44
CA GLY A 80 3.55 1.13 -9.51
C GLY A 80 3.07 1.93 -8.31
N LEU A 81 4.00 2.67 -7.69
CA LEU A 81 3.80 3.50 -6.50
C LEU A 81 2.63 4.50 -6.64
N PHE A 82 2.37 4.98 -7.86
CA PHE A 82 1.23 5.86 -8.14
C PHE A 82 -0.10 5.30 -7.63
N ILE A 83 -0.33 3.99 -7.75
CA ILE A 83 -1.58 3.38 -7.25
C ILE A 83 -1.69 3.53 -5.74
N LEU A 84 -0.62 3.30 -5.00
CA LEU A 84 -0.62 3.43 -3.54
C LEU A 84 -1.05 4.84 -3.11
N VAL A 85 -0.43 5.86 -3.72
CA VAL A 85 -0.75 7.26 -3.43
C VAL A 85 -2.19 7.58 -3.81
N LEU A 86 -2.65 7.12 -4.98
CA LEU A 86 -4.03 7.35 -5.43
C LEU A 86 -5.06 6.76 -4.47
N THR A 87 -4.80 5.57 -3.91
CA THR A 87 -5.75 4.92 -2.99
C THR A 87 -5.89 5.64 -1.64
N LEU A 88 -4.98 6.54 -1.29
CA LEU A 88 -5.09 7.43 -0.13
C LEU A 88 -6.06 8.60 -0.36
N VAL A 89 -6.52 8.83 -1.59
CA VAL A 89 -7.55 9.84 -1.89
C VAL A 89 -8.96 9.29 -1.64
N TRP A 90 -9.10 7.97 -1.51
CA TRP A 90 -10.39 7.32 -1.38
C TRP A 90 -11.01 7.47 0.03
N TRP A 91 -10.19 7.80 1.04
CA TRP A 91 -10.56 7.97 2.45
C TRP A 91 -9.56 8.91 3.13
#